data_AF-A0A7K6DYJ3-F1
#
_entry.id   AF-A0A7K6DYJ3-F1
#
_cell.length_a   1.000
_cell.length_b   1.000
_cell.length_c   1.000
_cell.angle_alpha   90.00
_cell.angle_beta   90.00
_cell.angle_gamma   90.00
#
_symmetry.space_group_name_H-M   'P 1'
#
loop_
_entity.id
_entity.type
_entity.pdbx_description
1 polymer ?
#
loop_
_entity_poly.entity_id
_entity_poly.type
_entity_poly.pdbx_seq_one_letter_code
_entity_poly.pdbx_strand_id
1 'polypeptide(L)' 'QNNPPYNTGAFRFELTFSYNHPLEPPCATLRTPIYHPSVDLEGRVCQPLTTHQHWHHTTRAIQGGHRGDGGAQHRRCPS' A
#
# COMPACT_ATOMS: atom_id res chain seq x y z
N GLN A 1 -10.05 -1.17 12.38
CA GLN A 1 -10.82 -0.02 12.93
C GLN A 1 -10.74 1.13 11.94
N ASN A 2 -11.85 1.84 11.72
CA ASN A 2 -11.94 3.00 10.82
C ASN A 2 -12.27 4.26 11.65
N ASN A 3 -11.27 4.78 12.36
CA ASN A 3 -11.45 5.88 13.31
C ASN A 3 -11.01 7.21 12.70
N PRO A 4 -11.66 8.33 13.06
CA PRO A 4 -11.16 9.65 12.71
C PRO A 4 -9.71 9.83 13.19
N PRO A 5 -8.91 10.67 12.51
CA PRO A 5 -9.33 11.75 11.60
C PRO A 5 -9.32 11.42 10.09
N TYR A 6 -8.89 10.23 9.65
CA TYR A 6 -8.70 9.90 8.22
C TYR A 6 -9.72 8.92 7.65
N ASN A 7 -10.74 8.56 8.44
CA ASN A 7 -11.70 7.49 8.15
C ASN A 7 -12.65 7.74 6.98
N THR A 8 -12.71 8.96 6.46
CA THR A 8 -13.54 9.36 5.32
C THR A 8 -12.72 9.69 4.07
N GLY A 9 -11.37 9.67 4.18
CA GLY A 9 -10.46 10.06 3.11
C GLY A 9 -10.14 8.93 2.13
N ALA A 10 -9.71 9.32 0.93
CA ALA A 10 -9.08 8.43 -0.05
C ALA A 10 -7.63 8.87 -0.28
N PHE A 11 -6.72 7.92 -0.25
CA PHE A 11 -5.28 8.18 -0.27
C PHE A 11 -4.64 7.47 -1.45
N ARG A 12 -3.89 8.22 -2.27
CA ARG A 12 -3.16 7.67 -3.41
C ARG A 12 -1.72 7.40 -3.01
N PHE A 13 -1.32 6.14 -3.09
CA PHE A 13 0.06 5.71 -2.92
C PHE A 13 0.72 5.44 -4.28
N GLU A 14 2.00 5.75 -4.36
CA GLU A 14 2.89 5.39 -5.43
C GLU A 14 4.02 4.52 -4.86
N LEU A 15 4.24 3.37 -5.48
CA LEU A 15 5.32 2.46 -5.12
C LEU A 15 6.37 2.50 -6.21
N THR A 16 7.59 2.89 -5.86
CA THR A 16 8.74 2.91 -6.77
C THR A 16 9.67 1.76 -6.40
N PHE A 17 9.90 0.88 -7.36
CA PHE A 17 10.76 -0.30 -7.19
C PHE A 17 12.16 0.01 -7.72
N SER A 18 13.19 -0.31 -6.93
CA SER A 18 14.59 -0.18 -7.37
C SER A 18 14.99 -1.34 -8.28
N TYR A 19 16.15 -1.21 -8.94
CA TYR A 19 16.74 -2.28 -9.75
C TYR A 19 17.02 -3.56 -8.94
N ASN A 20 17.24 -3.44 -7.61
CA ASN A 20 17.55 -4.56 -6.73
C ASN A 20 16.30 -5.21 -6.12
N HIS A 21 15.09 -4.77 -6.47
CA HIS A 21 13.89 -5.42 -5.99
C HIS A 21 13.83 -6.87 -6.50
N PRO A 22 13.49 -7.87 -5.66
CA PRO A 22 12.89 -7.79 -4.32
C PRO A 22 13.86 -7.89 -3.13
N LEU A 23 15.18 -7.78 -3.33
CA LEU A 23 16.15 -7.78 -2.23
C LEU A 23 16.06 -6.50 -1.39
N GLU A 24 15.73 -5.37 -2.04
CA GLU A 24 15.44 -4.09 -1.38
C GLU A 24 13.93 -3.79 -1.36
N PRO A 25 13.43 -3.13 -0.30
CA PRO A 25 12.04 -2.71 -0.23
C PRO A 25 11.73 -1.64 -1.30
N PRO A 26 10.48 -1.57 -1.78
CA PRO A 26 10.06 -0.43 -2.59
C PRO A 26 9.99 0.85 -1.76
N CYS A 27 10.22 1.99 -2.42
CA CYS A 27 9.94 3.30 -1.84
C CYS A 27 8.45 3.59 -1.96
N ALA A 28 7.78 3.86 -0.84
CA ALA A 28 6.38 4.24 -0.81
C ALA A 28 6.22 5.75 -0.62
N THR A 29 5.53 6.39 -1.55
CA THR A 29 5.22 7.82 -1.52
C THR A 29 3.72 8.03 -1.55
N LEU A 30 3.21 8.76 -0.57
CA LEU A 30 1.84 9.21 -0.54
C LEU A 30 1.72 10.51 -1.35
N ARG A 31 0.93 10.47 -2.42
CA ARG A 31 0.67 11.63 -3.29
C ARG A 31 -0.42 12.55 -2.75
N THR A 32 -1.30 12.03 -1.90
CA THR A 32 -2.30 12.83 -1.22
C THR A 32 -1.64 13.59 -0.06
N PRO A 33 -1.68 14.94 -0.02
CA PRO A 33 -1.10 15.70 1.07
C PRO A 33 -1.88 15.43 2.37
N ILE A 34 -1.21 14.89 3.38
CA ILE A 34 -1.77 14.68 4.71
C ILE A 34 -0.73 15.02 5.77
N TYR A 35 -1.21 15.44 6.94
CA TYR A 35 -0.38 15.48 8.14
C TYR A 35 -0.49 14.12 8.84
N HIS A 36 0.60 13.34 8.94
CA HIS A 36 0.63 12.08 9.69
C HIS A 36 2.05 11.84 10.25
N PRO A 37 2.23 11.33 11.48
CA PRO A 37 3.56 11.20 12.10
C PRO A 37 4.57 10.36 11.31
N SER A 38 4.09 9.42 10.50
CA SER A 38 4.92 8.54 9.68
C SER A 38 5.01 8.95 8.20
N VAL A 39 4.51 10.13 7.86
CA VAL A 39 4.55 10.69 6.50
C VAL A 39 5.25 12.05 6.57
N ASP A 40 6.33 12.21 5.81
CA ASP A 40 7.04 13.49 5.75
C ASP A 40 6.32 14.51 4.84
N LEU A 41 6.83 15.74 4.77
CA LEU A 41 6.26 16.82 3.95
C LEU A 41 6.34 16.55 2.43
N GLU A 42 7.24 15.66 2.01
CA GLU A 42 7.37 15.22 0.62
C GLU A 42 6.47 14.01 0.33
N GLY A 43 5.74 13.51 1.33
CA GLY A 43 4.86 12.34 1.23
C GLY A 43 5.58 11.00 1.39
N ARG A 44 6.86 10.95 1.73
CA ARG A 44 7.57 9.68 1.94
C ARG A 44 7.05 9.00 3.20
N VAL A 45 6.85 7.70 3.09
CA VAL A 45 6.24 6.88 4.14
C VAL A 45 7.30 6.06 4.86
N CYS A 46 7.48 6.33 6.15
CA CYS A 46 8.41 5.60 7.01
C CYS A 46 7.61 4.59 7.85
N GLN A 47 7.35 3.41 7.29
CA GLN A 47 6.70 2.30 7.99
C GLN A 47 7.69 1.12 8.10
N PRO A 48 7.65 0.31 9.17
CA PRO A 48 8.58 -0.82 9.32
C PRO A 48 8.64 -1.72 8.08
N LEU A 49 7.50 -2.01 7.45
CA LEU A 49 7.40 -2.85 6.25
C LEU A 49 8.21 -2.34 5.05
N THR A 50 8.49 -1.03 4.97
CA THR A 50 9.28 -0.43 3.89
C THR A 50 10.74 -0.18 4.30
N THR A 51 11.15 -0.61 5.50
CA THR A 51 12.54 -0.48 5.97
C THR A 51 13.37 -1.72 5.63
N HIS A 52 14.65 -1.52 5.31
CA HIS A 52 15.59 -2.63 5.04
C HIS A 52 15.69 -3.64 6.19
N GLN A 53 15.55 -3.19 7.44
CA GLN A 53 15.64 -4.06 8.60
C GLN A 53 14.48 -5.07 8.71
N HIS A 54 13.29 -4.71 8.24
CA HIS A 54 12.08 -5.54 8.40
C HIS A 54 11.50 -6.02 7.07
N TRP A 55 12.15 -5.69 5.94
CA TRP A 55 11.74 -6.16 4.62
C TRP A 55 12.10 -7.64 4.44
N HIS A 56 11.10 -8.43 4.05
CA HIS A 56 11.31 -9.81 3.60
C HIS A 56 11.06 -9.88 2.10
N HIS A 57 11.92 -10.54 1.32
CA HIS A 57 11.81 -10.62 -0.14
C HIS A 57 10.51 -11.29 -0.64
N THR A 58 9.81 -12.03 0.23
CA THR A 58 8.48 -12.61 -0.07
C THR A 58 7.32 -11.67 0.26
N THR A 59 7.58 -10.45 0.75
CA THR A 59 6.56 -9.45 1.05
C THR A 59 5.88 -9.02 -0.24
N ARG A 60 4.54 -8.99 -0.25
CA ARG A 60 3.74 -8.64 -1.43
C ARG A 60 2.87 -7.43 -1.15
N ALA A 61 2.88 -6.47 -2.07
CA ALA A 61 1.88 -5.42 -2.11
C ALA A 61 0.60 -5.99 -2.76
N ILE A 62 -0.45 -6.16 -1.98
CA ILE A 62 -1.76 -6.61 -2.46
C ILE A 62 -2.75 -5.46 -2.37
N GLN A 63 -3.47 -5.19 -3.46
CA GLN A 63 -4.62 -4.29 -3.39
C GLN A 63 -5.80 -5.07 -2.81
N GLY A 64 -6.11 -4.83 -1.54
CA GLY A 64 -7.28 -5.39 -0.87
C GLY A 64 -8.55 -4.79 -1.45
N GLY A 65 -9.12 -5.43 -2.47
CA GLY A 65 -10.45 -5.10 -2.94
C GLY A 65 -11.49 -5.62 -1.94
N HIS A 66 -12.05 -4.76 -1.10
CA HIS A 66 -13.35 -5.04 -0.51
C HIS A 66 -14.37 -5.01 -1.65
N ARG A 67 -14.59 -6.15 -2.32
CA ARG A 67 -15.83 -6.37 -3.05
C ARG A 67 -16.94 -6.31 -1.99
N GLY A 68 -17.79 -5.30 -2.08
CA GLY A 68 -19.06 -5.32 -1.39
C GLY A 68 -19.77 -6.64 -1.70
N ASP A 69 -20.31 -7.26 -0.66
CA ASP A 69 -21.16 -8.44 -0.77
C ASP A 69 -22.33 -8.10 -1.71
N GLY A 70 -22.41 -8.84 -2.80
CA GLY A 70 -23.28 -8.60 -3.93
C GLY A 70 -22.93 -9.63 -4.99
N GLY A 71 -23.50 -10.82 -4.86
CA GLY A 71 -23.15 -12.01 -5.62
C GLY A 71 -22.92 -11.78 -7.11
N ALA A 72 -21.68 -12.03 -7.55
CA ALA A 72 -21.40 -12.40 -8.93
C ALA A 72 -20.36 -13.53 -8.88
N GLN A 73 -20.88 -14.75 -8.98
CA GLN A 73 -20.10 -15.95 -9.19
C GLN A 73 -19.41 -15.87 -10.55
N HIS A 74 -18.27 -15.20 -10.67
CA HIS A 74 -17.43 -15.36 -11.86
C HIS A 74 -16.66 -16.67 -11.74
N ARG A 75 -17.39 -17.76 -12.06
CA ARG A 75 -16.79 -19.03 -12.44
C ARG A 75 -16.10 -18.88 -13.79
N ARG A 76 -14.80 -19.19 -13.79
CA ARG A 76 -13.92 -19.60 -14.91
C ARG A 76 -13.68 -18.64 -16.08
N CYS A 77 -12.41 -18.51 -16.46
CA CYS A 77 -12.04 -18.56 -17.88
C CYS A 77 -11.81 -20.05 -18.24
N PRO A 78 -12.62 -20.65 -19.12
CA PRO A 78 -12.27 -21.86 -19.83
C PRO A 78 -11.60 -21.53 -21.18
N SER A 79 -10.71 -22.46 -21.57
CA SER A 79 -9.82 -22.52 -22.76
C SER A 79 -8.50 -21.76 -22.63
#